data_AF-A0A225VNJ4-F1
#
_entry.id   AF-A0A225VNJ4-F1
#
_cell.length_a   1.000
_cell.length_b   1.000
_cell.length_c   1.000
_cell.angle_alpha   90.00
_cell.angle_beta   90.00
_cell.angle_gamma   90.00
#
_symmetry.space_group_name_H-M   'P 1'
#
loop_
_entity.id
_entity.type
_entity.pdbx_description
1 polymer ?
#
loop_
_entity_poly.entity_id
_entity_poly.type
_entity_poly.pdbx_seq_one_letter_code
_entity_poly.pdbx_strand_id
1 'polypeptide(L)'
;MLQVLSIVLACLPFTSAWLPPIVAKGNKLFDSDTGLEFRIKGMAYYPRPNSGELSDVTNYDWASDDHEEVWGPHLEVMQDLGVNTIRLYSVDPSKAHDKFMCACSQAGIYVSVGMAAPCTGCSVADVAAPKCYPDDMFTRMQMVYNAFAVYDNTLLFSVANEPNLISVDGDSGEAVMPCIKAMIRDIREYADGC
;
A
#
# COMPACT_ATOMS: atom_id res chain seq x y z
N MET A 1 32.06 -38.82 -42.08
CA MET A 1 32.30 -37.91 -40.95
C MET A 1 30.94 -37.37 -40.51
N LEU A 2 30.40 -37.87 -39.41
CA LEU A 2 29.11 -37.41 -38.85
C LEU A 2 29.39 -36.16 -38.01
N GLN A 3 28.83 -35.01 -38.40
CA GLN A 3 28.84 -33.80 -37.59
C GLN A 3 27.76 -33.91 -36.51
N VAL A 4 28.19 -34.01 -35.25
CA VAL A 4 27.32 -33.92 -34.08
C VAL A 4 27.10 -32.43 -33.81
N LEU A 5 25.88 -31.96 -34.03
CA LEU A 5 25.47 -30.58 -33.73
C LEU A 5 25.11 -30.51 -32.24
N SER A 6 25.99 -29.92 -31.42
CA SER A 6 25.71 -29.67 -30.01
C SER A 6 24.71 -28.51 -29.88
N ILE A 7 23.48 -28.82 -29.49
CA ILE A 7 22.48 -27.83 -29.08
C ILE A 7 22.81 -27.42 -27.64
N VAL A 8 23.38 -26.22 -27.46
CA VAL A 8 23.47 -25.59 -26.14
C VAL A 8 22.11 -25.00 -25.83
N LEU A 9 21.34 -25.67 -24.97
CA LEU A 9 20.10 -25.14 -24.44
C LEU A 9 20.45 -24.11 -23.36
N ALA A 10 20.45 -22.82 -23.73
CA ALA A 10 20.54 -21.73 -22.77
C ALA A 10 19.25 -21.72 -21.93
N CYS A 11 19.32 -22.19 -20.69
CA CYS A 11 18.29 -21.93 -19.69
C CYS A 11 18.33 -20.43 -19.35
N LEU A 12 17.44 -19.65 -19.95
CA LEU A 12 17.11 -18.32 -19.48
C LEU A 12 16.24 -18.50 -18.23
N PRO A 13 16.66 -18.07 -17.03
CA PRO A 13 15.73 -17.94 -15.92
C PRO A 13 14.84 -16.72 -16.21
N PHE A 14 13.76 -16.91 -16.96
CA PHE A 14 12.62 -16.00 -16.87
C PHE A 14 11.74 -16.49 -15.73
N THR A 15 12.18 -16.21 -14.50
CA THR A 15 11.23 -16.01 -13.42
C THR A 15 11.08 -14.51 -13.30
N SER A 16 9.98 -13.97 -13.84
CA SER A 16 9.39 -12.73 -13.33
C SER A 16 8.94 -13.02 -11.91
N ALA A 17 9.89 -13.21 -11.00
CA ALA A 17 9.60 -13.37 -9.60
C ALA A 17 9.15 -12.00 -9.10
N TRP A 18 7.98 -11.98 -8.48
CA TRP A 18 7.54 -10.83 -7.69
C TRP A 18 8.63 -10.49 -6.66
N LEU A 19 8.66 -9.24 -6.22
CA LEU A 19 9.60 -8.84 -5.18
C LEU A 19 9.37 -9.70 -3.93
N PRO A 20 10.43 -10.20 -3.29
CA PRO A 20 10.28 -11.01 -2.09
C PRO A 20 9.61 -10.18 -0.98
N PRO A 21 8.64 -10.73 -0.22
CA PRO A 21 8.02 -9.99 0.87
C PRO A 21 9.04 -9.44 1.87
N ILE A 22 8.78 -8.24 2.39
CA ILE A 22 9.59 -7.65 3.46
C ILE A 22 9.02 -8.08 4.81
N VAL A 23 9.88 -8.65 5.66
CA VAL A 23 9.50 -9.14 7.00
C VAL A 23 10.04 -8.26 8.10
N ALA A 24 9.20 -7.99 9.11
CA ALA A 24 9.61 -7.27 10.31
C ALA A 24 10.28 -8.23 11.32
N LYS A 25 11.45 -7.87 11.83
CA LYS A 25 12.11 -8.55 12.96
C LYS A 25 12.57 -7.52 13.98
N GLY A 26 11.96 -7.56 15.16
CA GLY A 26 12.17 -6.54 16.18
C GLY A 26 11.78 -5.15 15.65
N ASN A 27 12.74 -4.24 15.56
CA ASN A 27 12.54 -2.86 15.11
C ASN A 27 13.07 -2.58 13.69
N LYS A 28 13.36 -3.62 12.90
CA LYS A 28 13.93 -3.52 11.55
C LYS A 28 13.13 -4.35 10.55
N LEU A 29 13.29 -4.00 9.28
CA LEU A 29 12.70 -4.68 8.13
C LEU A 29 13.79 -5.45 7.38
N PHE A 30 13.45 -6.60 6.83
CA PHE A 30 14.38 -7.47 6.12
C PHE A 30 13.74 -8.07 4.88
N ASP A 31 14.51 -8.17 3.80
CA ASP A 31 14.15 -8.93 2.62
C ASP A 31 14.07 -10.43 2.96
N SER A 32 12.97 -11.09 2.61
CA SER A 32 12.71 -12.47 3.04
C SER A 32 13.62 -13.51 2.37
N ASP A 33 14.07 -13.25 1.15
CA ASP A 33 14.93 -14.17 0.39
C ASP A 33 16.40 -14.03 0.80
N THR A 34 16.89 -12.79 0.85
CA THR A 34 18.31 -12.48 1.07
C THR A 34 18.66 -12.31 2.54
N GLY A 35 17.68 -11.99 3.39
CA GLY A 35 17.89 -11.64 4.80
C GLY A 35 18.58 -10.30 5.03
N LEU A 36 18.80 -9.50 3.97
CA LEU A 36 19.40 -8.17 4.07
C LEU A 36 18.42 -7.18 4.68
N GLU A 37 18.95 -6.20 5.42
CA GLU A 37 18.14 -5.15 6.02
C GLU A 37 17.53 -4.25 4.93
N PHE A 38 16.20 -4.15 4.94
CA PHE A 38 15.45 -3.29 4.04
C PHE A 38 15.31 -1.89 4.64
N ARG A 39 15.66 -0.86 3.87
CA ARG A 39 15.54 0.55 4.25
C ARG A 39 14.64 1.27 3.25
N ILE A 40 13.60 1.91 3.75
CA ILE A 40 12.64 2.67 2.93
C ILE A 40 13.33 3.91 2.35
N LYS A 41 13.32 4.01 1.03
CA LYS A 41 13.60 5.19 0.21
C LYS A 41 12.28 5.55 -0.47
N GLY A 42 11.43 6.23 0.29
CA GLY A 42 10.01 6.33 0.00
C GLY A 42 9.59 7.60 -0.72
N MET A 43 8.47 7.53 -1.43
CA MET A 43 7.75 8.69 -1.97
C MET A 43 6.23 8.57 -1.69
N ALA A 44 5.60 9.68 -1.31
CA ALA A 44 4.15 9.77 -1.28
C ALA A 44 3.61 9.88 -2.71
N TYR A 45 2.69 9.00 -3.12
CA TYR A 45 2.05 9.07 -4.43
C TYR A 45 0.59 9.45 -4.28
N TYR A 46 0.31 10.70 -4.61
CA TYR A 46 -1.02 11.29 -4.54
C TYR A 46 -1.10 12.48 -5.52
N PRO A 47 -1.10 12.19 -6.84
CA PRO A 47 -1.12 13.25 -7.84
C PRO A 47 -2.43 14.03 -7.75
N ARG A 48 -2.34 15.34 -7.96
CA ARG A 48 -3.49 16.25 -8.02
C ARG A 48 -3.37 17.11 -9.27
N PRO A 49 -4.30 17.01 -10.23
CA PRO A 49 -4.34 17.90 -11.37
C PRO A 49 -4.42 19.36 -10.91
N ASN A 50 -3.66 20.25 -11.57
CA ASN A 50 -3.69 21.68 -11.26
C ASN A 50 -4.93 22.40 -11.85
N SER A 51 -5.68 21.73 -12.73
CA SER A 51 -6.88 22.23 -13.40
C SER A 51 -7.73 21.08 -13.95
N GLY A 52 -8.94 21.39 -14.43
CA GLY A 52 -9.88 20.42 -15.00
C GLY A 52 -10.84 19.84 -13.96
N GLU A 53 -11.72 18.93 -14.39
CA GLU A 53 -12.80 18.40 -13.53
C GLU A 53 -12.28 17.64 -12.29
N LEU A 54 -11.04 17.15 -12.35
CA LEU A 54 -10.40 16.39 -11.27
C LEU A 54 -9.52 17.23 -10.34
N SER A 55 -9.41 18.56 -10.54
CA SER A 55 -8.50 19.38 -9.71
C SER A 55 -8.92 19.52 -8.25
N ASP A 56 -10.23 19.46 -8.00
CA ASP A 56 -10.80 19.58 -6.65
C ASP A 56 -11.16 18.23 -6.03
N VAL A 57 -10.93 17.13 -6.75
CA VAL A 57 -11.22 15.78 -6.24
C VAL A 57 -10.18 15.40 -5.20
N THR A 58 -10.68 15.01 -4.03
CA THR A 58 -9.86 14.50 -2.92
C THR A 58 -10.15 13.02 -2.70
N ASN A 59 -9.21 12.34 -2.05
CA ASN A 59 -9.17 10.91 -1.83
C ASN A 59 -9.42 10.09 -3.11
N TYR A 60 -8.82 10.49 -4.23
CA TYR A 60 -8.97 9.75 -5.48
C TYR A 60 -7.93 8.64 -5.61
N ASP A 61 -8.35 7.50 -6.16
CA ASP A 61 -7.46 6.36 -6.40
C ASP A 61 -6.79 6.46 -7.77
N TRP A 62 -5.65 7.13 -7.79
CA TRP A 62 -4.78 7.24 -8.97
C TRP A 62 -3.91 6.01 -9.22
N ALA A 63 -3.94 5.02 -8.34
CA ALA A 63 -3.16 3.78 -8.49
C ALA A 63 -3.97 2.67 -9.16
N SER A 64 -5.28 2.86 -9.37
CA SER A 64 -6.06 1.88 -10.13
C SER A 64 -5.57 1.73 -11.57
N ASP A 65 -5.79 0.55 -12.14
CA ASP A 65 -5.38 0.21 -13.50
C ASP A 65 -6.05 1.08 -14.57
N ASP A 66 -7.17 1.75 -14.22
CA ASP A 66 -7.86 2.74 -15.06
C ASP A 66 -6.98 3.97 -15.35
N HIS A 67 -5.89 4.17 -14.60
CA HIS A 67 -5.00 5.34 -14.69
C HIS A 67 -3.57 5.01 -15.14
N GLU A 68 -3.37 3.88 -15.84
CA GLU A 68 -2.06 3.44 -16.34
C GLU A 68 -1.29 4.53 -17.11
N GLU A 69 -1.97 5.26 -17.98
CA GLU A 69 -1.39 6.38 -18.74
C GLU A 69 -0.89 7.54 -17.86
N VAL A 70 -1.38 7.64 -16.62
CA VAL A 70 -0.96 8.65 -15.64
C VAL A 70 0.18 8.11 -14.79
N TRP A 71 0.01 6.95 -14.15
CA TRP A 71 1.00 6.44 -13.20
C TRP A 71 2.22 5.79 -13.87
N GLY A 72 2.10 5.26 -15.09
CA GLY A 72 3.18 4.59 -15.81
C GLY A 72 4.43 5.47 -15.94
N PRO A 73 4.33 6.65 -16.57
CA PRO A 73 5.45 7.59 -16.69
C PRO A 73 6.01 8.05 -15.33
N HIS A 74 5.16 8.13 -14.30
CA HIS A 74 5.62 8.50 -12.96
C HIS A 74 6.48 7.40 -12.32
N LEU A 75 6.15 6.13 -12.54
CA LEU A 75 6.93 5.00 -12.02
C LEU A 75 8.33 4.93 -12.67
N GLU A 76 8.45 5.23 -13.97
CA GLU A 76 9.76 5.32 -14.64
C GLU A 76 10.65 6.37 -13.96
N VAL A 77 10.11 7.56 -13.70
CA VAL A 77 10.84 8.64 -13.00
C VAL A 77 11.19 8.23 -11.57
N MET A 78 10.28 7.57 -10.84
CA MET A 78 10.56 7.08 -9.49
C MET A 78 11.66 6.02 -9.47
N GLN A 79 11.69 5.14 -10.47
CA GLN A 79 12.73 4.14 -10.63
C GLN A 79 14.09 4.80 -10.86
N ASP A 80 14.17 5.81 -11.75
CA ASP A 80 15.40 6.59 -12.00
C ASP A 80 15.90 7.30 -10.74
N LEU A 81 15.00 7.76 -9.87
CA LEU A 81 15.33 8.37 -8.58
C LEU A 81 15.77 7.35 -7.52
N GLY A 82 15.63 6.05 -7.79
CA GLY A 82 15.96 4.98 -6.85
C GLY A 82 14.95 4.85 -5.70
N VAL A 83 13.69 5.24 -5.92
CA VAL A 83 12.58 4.97 -5.00
C VAL A 83 12.40 3.46 -4.89
N ASN A 84 12.22 2.95 -3.67
CA ASN A 84 11.90 1.54 -3.43
C ASN A 84 10.59 1.35 -2.67
N THR A 85 9.89 2.44 -2.33
CA THR A 85 8.59 2.37 -1.65
C THR A 85 7.71 3.55 -2.04
N ILE A 86 6.44 3.27 -2.34
CA ILE A 86 5.41 4.29 -2.56
C ILE A 86 4.40 4.23 -1.40
N ARG A 87 3.96 5.39 -0.91
CA ARG A 87 2.81 5.49 0.01
C ARG A 87 1.57 5.94 -0.76
N LEU A 88 0.56 5.07 -0.78
CA LEU A 88 -0.79 5.38 -1.25
C LEU A 88 -1.66 5.82 -0.07
N TYR A 89 -2.35 6.95 -0.23
CA TYR A 89 -3.25 7.50 0.80
C TYR A 89 -4.70 7.08 0.57
N SER A 90 -5.04 6.77 -0.68
CA SER A 90 -6.40 6.50 -1.11
C SER A 90 -6.40 5.37 -2.14
N VAL A 91 -7.20 4.34 -1.88
CA VAL A 91 -7.39 3.20 -2.79
C VAL A 91 -8.86 2.77 -2.79
N ASP A 92 -9.42 2.51 -3.96
CA ASP A 92 -10.76 1.97 -4.12
C ASP A 92 -10.68 0.44 -4.24
N PRO A 93 -11.01 -0.33 -3.19
CA PRO A 93 -10.88 -1.79 -3.22
C PRO A 93 -11.84 -2.50 -4.18
N SER A 94 -12.73 -1.77 -4.86
CA SER A 94 -13.57 -2.31 -5.94
C SER A 94 -12.90 -2.26 -7.32
N LYS A 95 -11.76 -1.58 -7.44
CA LYS A 95 -10.99 -1.44 -8.68
C LYS A 95 -9.83 -2.43 -8.72
N ALA A 96 -9.35 -2.71 -9.94
CA ALA A 96 -8.15 -3.52 -10.13
C ALA A 96 -6.89 -2.65 -9.97
N HIS A 97 -5.86 -3.26 -9.36
CA HIS A 97 -4.53 -2.66 -9.17
C HIS A 97 -3.42 -3.60 -9.68
N ASP A 98 -3.78 -4.66 -10.40
CA ASP A 98 -2.86 -5.71 -10.81
C ASP A 98 -1.73 -5.14 -11.68
N LYS A 99 -2.06 -4.24 -12.61
CA LYS A 99 -1.05 -3.63 -13.48
C LYS A 99 -0.16 -2.68 -12.69
N PHE A 100 -0.74 -1.84 -11.83
CA PHE A 100 0.03 -0.91 -11.01
C PHE A 100 1.00 -1.66 -10.07
N MET A 101 0.50 -2.68 -9.37
CA MET A 101 1.30 -3.48 -8.43
C MET A 101 2.38 -4.30 -9.16
N CYS A 102 2.07 -4.85 -10.34
CA CYS A 102 3.04 -5.53 -11.20
C CYS A 102 4.13 -4.58 -11.69
N ALA A 103 3.77 -3.39 -12.17
CA ALA A 103 4.74 -2.38 -12.61
C ALA A 103 5.64 -1.91 -11.45
N CYS A 104 5.07 -1.68 -10.27
CA CYS A 104 5.83 -1.39 -9.06
C CYS A 104 6.82 -2.53 -8.74
N SER A 105 6.36 -3.78 -8.77
CA SER A 105 7.21 -4.95 -8.50
C SER A 105 8.37 -5.06 -9.50
N GLN A 106 8.11 -4.87 -10.80
CA GLN A 106 9.14 -4.86 -11.84
C GLN A 106 10.16 -3.74 -11.64
N ALA A 107 9.71 -2.60 -11.12
CA ALA A 107 10.57 -1.45 -10.81
C ALA A 107 11.35 -1.59 -9.49
N GLY A 108 11.14 -2.66 -8.70
CA GLY A 108 11.76 -2.78 -7.38
C GLY A 108 11.08 -1.96 -6.27
N ILE A 109 9.81 -1.59 -6.47
CA ILE A 109 9.03 -0.71 -5.61
C ILE A 109 7.99 -1.51 -4.81
N TYR A 110 8.04 -1.35 -3.49
CA TYR A 110 7.01 -1.80 -2.56
C TYR A 110 5.94 -0.73 -2.32
N VAL A 111 4.77 -1.12 -1.82
CA VAL A 111 3.64 -0.21 -1.63
C VAL A 111 3.15 -0.24 -0.18
N SER A 112 3.07 0.94 0.43
CA SER A 112 2.40 1.19 1.71
C SER A 112 0.98 1.67 1.43
N VAL A 113 -0.03 0.94 1.91
CA VAL A 113 -1.44 1.17 1.55
C VAL A 113 -2.21 1.78 2.73
N GLY A 114 -2.79 2.97 2.54
CA GLY A 114 -3.74 3.57 3.47
C GLY A 114 -5.11 2.91 3.38
N MET A 115 -5.72 2.59 4.53
CA MET A 115 -6.97 1.82 4.55
C MET A 115 -8.24 2.68 4.71
N ALA A 116 -8.11 3.92 5.17
CA ALA A 116 -9.27 4.74 5.56
C ALA A 116 -9.99 5.40 4.37
N ALA A 117 -9.29 5.74 3.28
CA ALA A 117 -9.82 6.57 2.20
C ALA A 117 -9.73 5.88 0.82
N PRO A 118 -10.67 6.14 -0.11
CA PRO A 118 -11.86 6.98 0.05
C PRO A 118 -13.04 6.22 0.67
N CYS A 119 -13.75 6.83 1.61
CA CYS A 119 -15.08 6.36 1.99
C CYS A 119 -15.84 7.42 2.80
N THR A 120 -17.15 7.51 2.56
CA THR A 120 -18.07 8.34 3.34
C THR A 120 -18.30 7.71 4.71
N GLY A 121 -18.01 8.45 5.79
CA GLY A 121 -18.19 7.95 7.16
C GLY A 121 -17.09 7.01 7.65
N CYS A 122 -16.18 6.58 6.78
CA CYS A 122 -14.98 5.84 7.16
C CYS A 122 -13.85 6.80 7.56
N SER A 123 -14.01 7.46 8.70
CA SER A 123 -12.89 8.13 9.37
C SER A 123 -12.94 7.88 10.86
N VAL A 124 -11.83 8.11 11.54
CA VAL A 124 -11.81 8.23 13.00
C VAL A 124 -12.75 9.38 13.35
N ALA A 125 -13.83 9.10 14.07
CA ALA A 125 -14.83 10.12 14.40
C ALA A 125 -14.32 11.03 15.51
N ASP A 126 -14.71 12.29 15.48
CA ASP A 126 -14.33 13.32 16.46
C ASP A 126 -15.12 13.20 17.77
N VAL A 127 -15.00 12.02 18.39
CA VAL A 127 -15.64 11.63 19.65
C VAL A 127 -14.71 10.69 20.41
N ALA A 128 -14.77 10.68 21.74
CA ALA A 128 -13.87 9.85 22.54
C ALA A 128 -14.10 8.34 22.30
N ALA A 129 -13.06 7.55 22.55
CA ALA A 129 -13.15 6.10 22.54
C ALA A 129 -14.23 5.59 23.51
N PRO A 130 -14.94 4.50 23.16
CA PRO A 130 -14.76 3.66 21.96
C PRO A 130 -15.53 4.13 20.71
N LYS A 131 -16.23 5.26 20.76
CA LYS A 131 -17.16 5.67 19.68
C LYS A 131 -16.45 6.23 18.44
N CYS A 132 -15.17 6.54 18.52
CA CYS A 132 -14.35 7.03 17.40
C CYS A 132 -14.07 6.00 16.30
N TYR A 133 -14.47 4.74 16.47
CA TYR A 133 -14.27 3.67 15.50
C TYR A 133 -15.62 3.17 14.97
N PRO A 134 -16.13 3.73 13.86
CA PRO A 134 -17.37 3.28 13.22
C PRO A 134 -17.26 1.87 12.63
N ASP A 135 -18.35 1.10 12.62
CA ASP A 135 -18.36 -0.26 12.06
C ASP A 135 -17.98 -0.29 10.56
N ASP A 136 -18.36 0.75 9.80
CA ASP A 136 -18.03 0.90 8.38
C ASP A 136 -16.51 0.98 8.15
N MET A 137 -15.74 1.49 9.12
CA MET A 137 -14.28 1.50 9.04
C MET A 137 -13.70 0.09 9.03
N PHE A 138 -14.23 -0.83 9.86
CA PHE A 138 -13.71 -2.19 9.90
C PHE A 138 -13.99 -2.92 8.59
N THR A 139 -15.23 -2.85 8.12
CA THR A 139 -15.65 -3.43 6.84
C THR A 139 -14.76 -2.93 5.70
N ARG A 140 -14.51 -1.62 5.65
CA ARG A 140 -13.61 -1.05 4.65
C ARG A 140 -12.18 -1.56 4.77
N MET A 141 -11.61 -1.61 5.98
CA MET A 141 -10.25 -2.12 6.19
C MET A 141 -10.13 -3.57 5.72
N GLN A 142 -11.14 -4.41 5.94
CA GLN A 142 -11.15 -5.78 5.41
C GLN A 142 -11.13 -5.80 3.88
N MET A 143 -11.93 -4.95 3.22
CA MET A 143 -11.94 -4.85 1.76
C MET A 143 -10.58 -4.43 1.20
N VAL A 144 -9.94 -3.41 1.79
CA VAL A 144 -8.61 -2.96 1.38
C VAL A 144 -7.55 -4.04 1.64
N TYR A 145 -7.63 -4.72 2.78
CA TYR A 145 -6.72 -5.83 3.07
C TYR A 145 -6.83 -6.93 2.01
N ASN A 146 -8.05 -7.39 1.71
CA ASN A 146 -8.27 -8.43 0.70
C ASN A 146 -7.81 -8.04 -0.70
N ALA A 147 -7.97 -6.77 -1.08
CA ALA A 147 -7.54 -6.27 -2.38
C ALA A 147 -6.02 -6.20 -2.54
N PHE A 148 -5.26 -5.96 -1.46
CA PHE A 148 -3.83 -5.67 -1.54
C PHE A 148 -2.91 -6.69 -0.87
N ALA A 149 -3.41 -7.51 0.07
CA ALA A 149 -2.59 -8.51 0.77
C ALA A 149 -2.13 -9.66 -0.15
N VAL A 150 -2.75 -9.78 -1.32
CA VAL A 150 -2.40 -10.77 -2.35
C VAL A 150 -1.09 -10.45 -3.08
N TYR A 151 -0.58 -9.22 -2.99
CA TYR A 151 0.65 -8.82 -3.67
C TYR A 151 1.86 -8.88 -2.73
N ASP A 152 2.92 -9.59 -3.13
CA ASP A 152 4.15 -9.73 -2.35
C ASP A 152 4.84 -8.39 -2.06
N ASN A 153 4.66 -7.40 -2.95
CA ASN A 153 5.21 -6.06 -2.80
C ASN A 153 4.32 -5.09 -1.98
N THR A 154 3.25 -5.56 -1.34
CA THR A 154 2.54 -4.79 -0.31
C THR A 154 3.36 -4.78 0.98
N LEU A 155 3.99 -3.64 1.30
CA LEU A 155 4.90 -3.50 2.44
C LEU A 155 4.17 -3.43 3.79
N LEU A 156 3.13 -2.60 3.86
CA LEU A 156 2.39 -2.36 5.09
C LEU A 156 1.02 -1.76 4.81
N PHE A 157 0.13 -1.90 5.80
CA PHE A 157 -1.16 -1.24 5.85
C PHE A 157 -1.18 -0.15 6.93
N SER A 158 -1.64 1.05 6.57
CA SER A 158 -1.79 2.20 7.45
C SER A 158 -3.26 2.41 7.81
N VAL A 159 -3.62 2.15 9.08
CA VAL A 159 -5.03 2.24 9.53
C VAL A 159 -5.52 3.68 9.75
N ALA A 160 -4.62 4.63 10.01
CA ALA A 160 -4.94 6.04 10.21
C ALA A 160 -3.75 6.93 9.83
N ASN A 161 -4.01 8.21 9.53
CA ASN A 161 -2.98 9.23 9.31
C ASN A 161 -3.17 10.35 10.34
N GLU A 162 -2.15 10.56 11.19
CA GLU A 162 -2.11 11.65 12.18
C GLU A 162 -3.38 11.78 13.05
N PRO A 163 -3.88 10.68 13.66
CA PRO A 163 -5.10 10.74 14.49
C PRO A 163 -4.94 11.64 15.73
N ASN A 164 -3.72 12.01 16.09
CA ASN A 164 -3.41 12.96 17.18
C ASN A 164 -3.85 14.40 16.87
N LEU A 165 -4.26 14.70 15.63
CA LEU A 165 -4.80 16.01 15.26
C LEU A 165 -6.31 16.14 15.57
N ILE A 166 -6.97 15.05 15.94
CA ILE A 166 -8.39 15.04 16.33
C ILE A 166 -8.46 15.39 17.81
N SER A 167 -9.05 16.54 18.16
CA SER A 167 -9.15 17.02 19.54
C SER A 167 -10.59 16.91 20.03
N VAL A 168 -10.82 16.01 20.99
CA VAL A 168 -12.12 15.80 21.62
C VAL A 168 -12.11 16.50 22.98
N ASP A 169 -13.07 17.40 23.20
CA ASP A 169 -13.21 18.16 24.45
C ASP A 169 -11.92 18.89 24.90
N GLY A 170 -11.10 19.32 23.93
CA GLY A 170 -9.87 20.08 24.18
C GLY A 170 -8.65 19.24 24.57
N ASP A 171 -8.71 17.92 24.38
CA ASP A 171 -7.55 17.05 24.56
C ASP A 171 -6.51 17.19 23.43
N SER A 172 -5.33 16.59 23.60
CA SER A 172 -4.28 16.52 22.57
C SER A 172 -4.39 15.28 21.67
N GLY A 173 -5.63 14.86 21.37
CA GLY A 173 -5.95 13.67 20.57
C GLY A 173 -5.71 12.33 21.24
N GLU A 174 -5.53 12.32 22.55
CA GLU A 174 -5.37 11.10 23.34
C GLU A 174 -6.67 10.28 23.40
N ALA A 175 -7.83 10.94 23.38
CA ALA A 175 -9.16 10.37 23.49
C ALA A 175 -9.50 9.43 22.34
N VAL A 176 -8.89 9.62 21.16
CA VAL A 176 -9.12 8.76 19.99
C VAL A 176 -8.07 7.64 19.86
N MET A 177 -6.93 7.72 20.55
CA MET A 177 -5.87 6.72 20.46
C MET A 177 -6.31 5.29 20.81
N PRO A 178 -7.21 5.04 21.78
CA PRO A 178 -7.72 3.70 22.02
C PRO A 178 -8.47 3.12 20.81
N CYS A 179 -9.17 3.94 20.02
CA CYS A 179 -9.78 3.51 18.76
C CYS A 179 -8.72 3.11 17.74
N ILE A 180 -7.64 3.88 17.60
CA ILE A 180 -6.52 3.54 16.69
C ILE A 180 -5.90 2.20 17.07
N LYS A 181 -5.69 1.96 18.37
CA LYS A 181 -5.20 0.66 18.86
C LYS A 181 -6.18 -0.47 18.58
N ALA A 182 -7.49 -0.24 18.72
CA ALA A 182 -8.53 -1.22 18.37
C ALA A 182 -8.51 -1.54 16.87
N MET A 183 -8.43 -0.52 16.00
CA MET A 183 -8.32 -0.70 14.55
C MET A 183 -7.11 -1.59 14.18
N ILE A 184 -5.94 -1.35 14.78
CA ILE A 184 -4.74 -2.18 14.56
C ILE A 184 -4.96 -3.62 15.04
N ARG A 185 -5.56 -3.81 16.22
CA ARG A 185 -5.86 -5.14 16.76
C ARG A 185 -6.80 -5.90 15.84
N ASP A 186 -7.92 -5.29 15.47
CA ASP A 186 -9.02 -5.95 14.78
C ASP A 186 -8.63 -6.32 13.34
N ILE A 187 -7.89 -5.46 12.63
CA ILE A 187 -7.41 -5.81 11.28
C ILE A 187 -6.31 -6.88 11.30
N ARG A 188 -5.48 -6.94 12.35
CA ARG A 188 -4.50 -8.03 12.53
C ARG A 188 -5.20 -9.34 12.82
N GLU A 189 -6.20 -9.33 13.71
CA GLU A 189 -7.00 -10.51 14.00
C GLU A 189 -7.72 -11.02 12.76
N TYR A 190 -8.24 -10.11 11.93
CA TYR A 190 -8.80 -10.47 10.62
C TYR A 190 -7.76 -11.11 9.70
N ALA A 191 -6.59 -10.48 9.56
CA ALA A 191 -5.49 -10.96 8.72
C ALA A 191 -4.99 -12.36 9.15
N ASP A 192 -4.88 -12.62 10.46
CA ASP A 192 -4.46 -13.91 11.01
C ASP A 192 -5.51 -15.02 10.80
N GLY A 193 -6.75 -14.66 10.49
CA GLY A 193 -7.87 -15.58 10.26
C GLY A 193 -8.09 -15.99 8.80
N CYS A 194 -7.37 -15.39 7.86
CA CYS A 194 -7.41 -15.70 6.42
C CYS A 194 -6.44 -16.81 6.04
#